data_AF-A0A0K8U3J7-F1
#
_entry.id   AF-A0A0K8U3J7-F1
#
_cell.length_a   1.000
_cell.length_b   1.000
_cell.length_c   1.000
_cell.angle_alpha   90.00
_cell.angle_beta   90.00
_cell.angle_gamma   90.00
#
_symmetry.space_group_name_H-M   'P 1'
#
loop_
_entity.id
_entity.type
_entity.pdbx_description
1 polymer ?
#
loop_
_entity_poly.entity_id
_entity_poly.type
_entity_poly.pdbx_seq_one_letter_code
_entity_poly.pdbx_strand_id
1 'polypeptide(L)'
;MEGKILKEPTTTSRLIKFYWLVHGASLALALVITTVYWIFLHGKMDKPMLYPVMSFITHCLNSVFMLVDFWLVAFPVRLLHIIYWMLLPIFFYIFTVIYYLAGGTDEYGHHYVYPILDWTNPMRAVTTFAGVFILYIIYGIALFLLSKFKRYLSRTVSAMDSPHAIGLI
;
A
#
# COMPACT_ATOMS: atom_id res chain seq x y z
N MET A 1 51.76 -10.47 1.64
CA MET A 1 50.53 -9.78 2.07
C MET A 1 49.80 -9.32 0.83
N GLU A 2 48.92 -10.16 0.28
CA GLU A 2 48.09 -9.78 -0.87
C GLU A 2 46.82 -9.10 -0.37
N GLY A 3 46.70 -7.80 -0.62
CA GLY A 3 45.49 -7.05 -0.36
C GLY A 3 44.39 -7.56 -1.28
N LYS A 4 43.34 -8.18 -0.71
CA LYS A 4 42.10 -8.45 -1.44
C LYS A 4 41.55 -7.13 -1.97
N ILE A 5 41.65 -6.91 -3.27
CA ILE A 5 41.00 -5.81 -3.97
C ILE A 5 39.49 -6.00 -3.77
N LEU A 6 38.87 -5.18 -2.92
CA LEU A 6 37.44 -5.19 -2.71
C LEU A 6 36.77 -4.75 -4.02
N LYS A 7 36.12 -5.71 -4.70
CA LYS A 7 35.35 -5.44 -5.91
C LYS A 7 34.22 -4.47 -5.55
N GLU A 8 34.12 -3.35 -6.25
CA GLU A 8 33.07 -2.37 -5.98
C GLU A 8 31.68 -3.01 -6.06
N PRO A 9 30.77 -2.69 -5.11
CA PRO A 9 29.45 -3.27 -5.09
C PRO A 9 28.69 -2.87 -6.37
N THR A 10 28.09 -3.85 -7.03
CA THR A 10 27.32 -3.62 -8.25
C THR A 10 26.13 -2.71 -7.98
N THR A 11 25.95 -1.69 -8.83
CA THR A 11 24.84 -0.75 -8.67
C THR A 11 23.50 -1.45 -8.86
N THR A 12 22.53 -1.23 -7.96
CA THR A 12 21.18 -1.77 -8.11
C THR A 12 20.55 -1.30 -9.43
N SER A 13 20.07 -2.25 -10.24
CA SER A 13 19.39 -1.99 -11.51
C SER A 13 18.20 -1.02 -11.35
N ARG A 14 17.98 -0.17 -12.35
CA ARG A 14 16.83 0.77 -12.40
C ARG A 14 15.50 0.04 -12.29
N LEU A 15 15.38 -1.13 -12.90
CA LEU A 15 14.17 -1.96 -12.85
C LEU A 15 13.84 -2.39 -11.42
N ILE A 16 14.85 -2.78 -10.63
CA ILE A 16 14.65 -3.17 -9.23
C ILE A 16 14.21 -1.98 -8.39
N LYS A 17 14.78 -0.78 -8.63
CA LYS A 17 14.37 0.44 -7.92
C LYS A 17 12.92 0.82 -8.24
N PHE A 18 12.52 0.70 -9.51
CA PHE A 18 11.15 0.94 -9.93
C PHE A 18 10.19 -0.09 -9.32
N TYR A 19 10.53 -1.37 -9.37
CA TYR A 19 9.74 -2.43 -8.75
C TYR A 19 9.58 -2.20 -7.25
N TRP A 20 10.65 -1.83 -6.56
CA TRP A 20 10.60 -1.50 -5.14
C TRP A 20 9.65 -0.33 -4.83
N LEU A 21 9.67 0.72 -5.66
CA LEU A 21 8.75 1.85 -5.51
C LEU A 21 7.29 1.43 -5.68
N VAL A 22 6.99 0.71 -6.78
CA VAL A 22 5.64 0.26 -7.12
C VAL A 22 5.11 -0.75 -6.09
N HIS A 23 5.93 -1.72 -5.69
CA HIS A 23 5.58 -2.68 -4.64
C HIS A 23 5.16 -1.96 -3.34
N GLY A 24 5.93 -0.96 -2.91
CA GLY A 24 5.58 -0.16 -1.74
C GLY A 24 4.25 0.61 -1.90
N ALA A 25 4.02 1.19 -3.08
CA ALA A 25 2.79 1.91 -3.38
C ALA A 25 1.57 0.97 -3.39
N SER A 26 1.69 -0.21 -4.02
CA SER A 26 0.66 -1.24 -4.07
C SER A 26 0.31 -1.78 -2.69
N LEU A 27 1.32 -1.97 -1.82
CA LEU A 27 1.12 -2.44 -0.46
C LEU A 27 0.33 -1.43 0.37
N ALA A 28 0.73 -0.16 0.35
CA ALA A 28 -0.01 0.89 1.04
C ALA A 28 -1.42 1.06 0.48
N LEU A 29 -1.58 1.02 -0.85
CA LEU A 29 -2.88 1.11 -1.51
C LEU A 29 -3.80 -0.03 -1.10
N ALA A 30 -3.32 -1.27 -1.05
CA ALA A 30 -4.14 -2.42 -0.65
C ALA A 30 -4.72 -2.22 0.75
N LEU A 31 -3.89 -1.81 1.73
CA LEU A 31 -4.32 -1.56 3.10
C LEU A 31 -5.36 -0.43 3.18
N VAL A 32 -5.16 0.64 2.40
CA VAL A 32 -6.12 1.75 2.30
C VAL A 32 -7.44 1.29 1.70
N ILE A 33 -7.41 0.53 0.60
CA ILE A 33 -8.61 -0.01 -0.06
C ILE A 33 -9.40 -0.88 0.92
N THR A 34 -8.74 -1.79 1.64
CA THR A 34 -9.37 -2.64 2.65
C THR A 34 -10.08 -1.79 3.70
N THR A 35 -9.38 -0.82 4.28
CA THR A 35 -9.94 0.04 5.33
C THR A 35 -11.09 0.89 4.84
N VAL A 36 -10.95 1.53 3.68
CA VAL A 36 -12.00 2.37 3.10
C VAL A 36 -13.24 1.52 2.79
N TYR A 37 -13.05 0.35 2.17
CA TYR A 37 -14.16 -0.52 1.83
C TYR A 37 -14.91 -1.00 3.06
N TRP A 38 -14.24 -1.65 4.00
CA TRP A 38 -14.90 -2.31 5.13
C TRP A 38 -15.51 -1.32 6.13
N ILE A 39 -14.92 -0.12 6.29
CA ILE A 39 -15.42 0.88 7.23
C ILE A 39 -16.48 1.78 6.58
N PHE A 40 -16.27 2.20 5.33
CA PHE A 40 -17.05 3.29 4.73
C PHE A 40 -17.94 2.88 3.56
N LEU A 41 -17.68 1.77 2.87
CA LEU A 41 -18.45 1.37 1.68
C LEU A 41 -19.29 0.12 1.88
N HIS A 42 -18.82 -0.88 2.63
CA HIS A 42 -19.54 -2.13 2.82
C HIS A 42 -20.91 -1.89 3.48
N GLY A 43 -21.98 -2.23 2.75
CA GLY A 43 -23.37 -1.98 3.17
C GLY A 43 -23.84 -0.52 3.07
N LYS A 44 -23.05 0.38 2.45
CA LYS A 44 -23.31 1.84 2.40
C LYS A 44 -23.22 2.43 0.98
N MET A 45 -23.30 1.60 -0.06
CA MET A 45 -23.08 2.04 -1.45
C MET A 45 -24.37 2.48 -2.18
N ASP A 46 -25.52 2.56 -1.50
CA ASP A 46 -26.83 2.85 -2.09
C ASP A 46 -27.18 1.98 -3.33
N LYS A 47 -26.59 0.78 -3.39
CA LYS A 47 -26.78 -0.21 -4.47
C LYS A 47 -26.61 -1.64 -3.96
N PRO A 48 -27.26 -2.64 -4.60
CA PRO A 48 -27.19 -4.02 -4.17
C PRO A 48 -25.77 -4.60 -4.31
N MET A 49 -25.40 -5.49 -3.38
CA MET A 49 -24.13 -6.22 -3.46
C MET A 49 -24.26 -7.41 -4.41
N LEU A 50 -23.96 -7.19 -5.69
CA LEU A 50 -24.10 -8.21 -6.74
C LEU A 50 -23.03 -9.31 -6.67
N TYR A 51 -21.79 -8.97 -6.28
CA TYR A 51 -20.64 -9.89 -6.33
C TYR A 51 -19.91 -9.96 -4.98
N PRO A 52 -20.50 -10.59 -3.95
CA PRO A 52 -19.93 -10.62 -2.59
C PRO A 52 -18.54 -11.28 -2.53
N VAL A 53 -18.35 -12.39 -3.27
CA VAL A 53 -17.06 -13.12 -3.31
C VAL A 53 -15.97 -12.26 -3.94
N MET A 54 -16.25 -11.65 -5.09
CA MET A 54 -15.29 -10.75 -5.75
C MET A 54 -14.96 -9.57 -4.85
N SER A 55 -15.97 -8.98 -4.19
CA SER A 55 -15.76 -7.87 -3.28
C SER A 55 -14.87 -8.26 -2.09
N PHE A 56 -15.06 -9.45 -1.53
CA PHE A 56 -14.18 -9.98 -0.49
C PHE A 56 -12.75 -10.16 -0.99
N ILE A 57 -12.56 -10.74 -2.19
CA ILE A 57 -11.24 -10.93 -2.77
C ILE A 57 -10.54 -9.58 -3.00
N THR A 58 -11.22 -8.63 -3.64
CA THR A 58 -10.61 -7.36 -4.05
C THR A 58 -10.38 -6.39 -2.90
N HIS A 59 -11.09 -6.53 -1.77
CA HIS A 59 -10.98 -5.61 -0.63
C HIS A 59 -10.45 -6.25 0.66
N CYS A 60 -10.42 -7.57 0.80
CA CYS A 60 -9.81 -8.25 1.95
C CYS A 60 -8.55 -9.00 1.53
N LEU A 61 -8.67 -9.94 0.57
CA LEU A 61 -7.53 -10.78 0.19
C LEU A 61 -6.42 -10.00 -0.51
N ASN A 62 -6.73 -8.87 -1.16
CA ASN A 62 -5.72 -7.96 -1.70
C ASN A 62 -4.64 -7.60 -0.65
N SER A 63 -5.03 -7.20 0.55
CA SER A 63 -4.15 -6.81 1.66
C SER A 63 -3.47 -8.01 2.26
N VAL A 64 -4.18 -9.14 2.39
CA VAL A 64 -3.58 -10.39 2.87
C VAL A 64 -2.40 -10.78 1.96
N PHE A 65 -2.61 -10.81 0.65
CA PHE A 65 -1.58 -11.16 -0.31
C PHE A 65 -0.42 -10.17 -0.30
N MET A 66 -0.71 -8.86 -0.28
CA MET A 66 0.34 -7.84 -0.21
C MET A 66 1.15 -7.92 1.10
N LEU A 67 0.52 -8.25 2.23
CA LEU A 67 1.22 -8.44 3.51
C LEU A 67 2.08 -9.70 3.50
N VAL A 68 1.60 -10.81 2.93
CA VAL A 68 2.41 -12.03 2.75
C VAL A 68 3.62 -11.72 1.86
N ASP A 69 3.42 -11.06 0.72
CA ASP A 69 4.51 -10.67 -0.17
C ASP A 69 5.52 -9.75 0.53
N PHE A 70 5.03 -8.77 1.30
CA PHE A 70 5.87 -7.91 2.14
C PHE A 70 6.71 -8.69 3.17
N TRP A 71 6.19 -9.78 3.73
CA TRP A 71 6.93 -10.65 4.64
C TRP A 71 7.99 -11.50 3.93
N LEU A 72 7.75 -11.90 2.69
CA LEU A 72 8.71 -12.68 1.89
C LEU A 72 9.80 -11.79 1.28
N VAL A 73 9.42 -10.66 0.69
CA VAL A 73 10.32 -9.77 -0.05
C VAL A 73 11.09 -8.84 0.89
N ALA A 74 12.42 -8.83 0.79
CA ALA A 74 13.29 -8.07 1.70
C ALA A 74 13.50 -6.59 1.29
N PHE A 75 12.52 -5.95 0.67
CA PHE A 75 12.64 -4.55 0.30
C PHE A 75 12.67 -3.63 1.52
N PRO A 76 13.61 -2.66 1.60
CA PRO A 76 13.63 -1.70 2.69
C PRO A 76 12.46 -0.72 2.56
N VAL A 77 11.71 -0.48 3.63
CA VAL A 77 10.74 0.63 3.63
C VAL A 77 11.46 1.91 4.02
N ARG A 78 11.19 3.00 3.29
CA ARG A 78 11.72 4.35 3.58
C ARG A 78 10.54 5.32 3.71
N LEU A 79 10.53 6.13 4.76
CA LEU A 79 9.44 7.08 5.01
C LEU A 79 9.25 8.08 3.85
N LEU A 80 10.35 8.51 3.21
CA LEU A 80 10.27 9.40 2.04
C LEU A 80 9.52 8.77 0.85
N HIS A 81 9.40 7.45 0.78
CA HIS A 81 8.64 6.81 -0.29
C HIS A 81 7.14 7.02 -0.17
N ILE A 82 6.63 7.35 1.02
CA ILE A 82 5.20 7.62 1.24
C ILE A 82 4.72 8.75 0.32
N ILE A 83 5.54 9.77 0.09
CA ILE A 83 5.22 10.89 -0.82
C ILE A 83 4.97 10.38 -2.25
N TYR A 84 5.80 9.44 -2.73
CA TYR A 84 5.61 8.85 -4.05
C TYR A 84 4.40 7.90 -4.09
N TRP A 85 4.11 7.20 -3.00
CA TRP A 85 2.95 6.31 -2.93
C TRP A 85 1.62 7.08 -3.00
N MET A 86 1.60 8.33 -2.51
CA MET A 86 0.46 9.24 -2.60
C MET A 86 0.15 9.71 -4.04
N LEU A 87 1.01 9.45 -5.02
CA LEU A 87 0.69 9.76 -6.41
C LEU A 87 -0.56 8.99 -6.90
N LEU A 88 -0.77 7.75 -6.46
CA LEU A 88 -1.94 6.95 -6.84
C LEU A 88 -3.27 7.58 -6.42
N PRO A 89 -3.50 7.94 -5.14
CA PRO A 89 -4.72 8.63 -4.74
C PRO A 89 -4.85 10.03 -5.35
N ILE A 90 -3.76 10.73 -5.69
CA ILE A 90 -3.81 12.00 -6.42
C ILE A 90 -4.34 11.79 -7.84
N PHE A 91 -3.84 10.78 -8.57
CA PHE A 91 -4.37 10.46 -9.90
C PHE A 91 -5.86 10.07 -9.83
N PHE A 92 -6.25 9.29 -8.81
CA PHE A 92 -7.65 8.92 -8.62
C PHE A 92 -8.52 10.12 -8.25
N TYR A 93 -8.03 11.06 -7.43
CA TYR A 93 -8.68 12.34 -7.15
C TYR A 93 -9.02 13.09 -8.43
N ILE A 94 -8.01 13.31 -9.27
CA ILE A 94 -8.16 14.03 -10.54
C ILE A 94 -9.18 13.31 -11.43
N PHE A 95 -9.08 11.99 -11.52
CA PHE A 95 -10.06 11.17 -12.24
C PHE A 95 -11.49 11.41 -11.73
N THR A 96 -11.73 11.38 -10.41
CA THR A 96 -13.10 11.56 -9.88
C THR A 96 -13.67 12.96 -10.13
N VAL A 97 -12.83 14.00 -10.12
CA VAL A 97 -13.24 15.36 -10.48
C VAL A 97 -13.63 15.43 -11.95
N ILE A 98 -12.80 14.89 -12.84
CA ILE A 98 -13.08 14.84 -14.29
C ILE A 98 -14.34 14.03 -14.57
N TYR A 99 -14.47 12.87 -13.93
CA TYR A 99 -15.64 12.00 -14.05
C TYR A 99 -16.93 12.75 -13.72
N TYR A 100 -16.95 13.51 -12.62
CA TYR A 100 -18.10 14.34 -12.25
C TYR A 100 -18.36 15.47 -13.26
N LEU A 101 -17.34 16.25 -13.62
CA LEU A 101 -17.49 17.38 -14.55
C LEU A 101 -17.92 16.95 -15.96
N ALA A 102 -17.57 15.73 -16.37
CA ALA A 102 -18.00 15.13 -17.63
C ALA A 102 -19.42 14.54 -17.59
N GLY A 103 -20.13 14.64 -16.45
CA GLY A 103 -21.47 14.08 -16.28
C GLY A 103 -21.50 12.57 -16.09
N GLY A 104 -20.39 11.96 -15.63
CA GLY A 104 -20.31 10.52 -15.40
C GLY A 104 -21.32 10.02 -14.36
N THR A 105 -21.91 8.86 -14.64
CA THR A 105 -22.84 8.17 -13.73
C THR A 105 -22.51 6.69 -13.61
N ASP A 106 -22.86 6.08 -12.48
CA ASP A 106 -22.86 4.61 -12.36
C ASP A 106 -24.09 3.99 -13.07
N GLU A 107 -24.21 2.67 -13.02
CA GLU A 107 -25.31 1.91 -13.63
C GLU A 107 -26.69 2.19 -13.01
N TYR A 108 -26.74 2.87 -11.85
CA TYR A 108 -27.96 3.28 -11.15
C TYR A 108 -28.27 4.78 -11.33
N GLY A 109 -27.45 5.51 -12.12
CA GLY A 109 -27.63 6.94 -12.37
C GLY A 109 -27.04 7.86 -11.29
N HIS A 110 -26.23 7.33 -10.38
CA HIS A 110 -25.57 8.17 -9.38
C HIS A 110 -24.39 8.93 -9.98
N HIS A 111 -24.31 10.24 -9.76
CA HIS A 111 -23.25 11.13 -10.27
C HIS A 111 -21.94 11.07 -9.46
N TYR A 112 -21.55 9.87 -9.01
CA TYR A 112 -20.32 9.65 -8.25
C TYR A 112 -19.77 8.25 -8.50
N VAL A 113 -18.48 8.06 -8.27
CA VAL A 113 -17.85 6.73 -8.35
C VAL A 113 -18.17 5.92 -7.10
N TYR A 114 -18.12 6.57 -5.94
CA TYR A 114 -18.54 6.05 -4.64
C TYR A 114 -19.29 7.15 -3.89
N PRO A 115 -20.27 6.84 -3.01
CA PRO A 115 -21.04 7.86 -2.29
C PRO A 115 -20.17 8.79 -1.42
N ILE A 116 -19.01 8.31 -0.96
CA ILE A 116 -18.03 9.11 -0.21
C ILE A 116 -17.25 10.10 -1.10
N LEU A 117 -17.30 9.95 -2.42
CA LEU A 117 -16.66 10.80 -3.43
C LEU A 117 -17.70 11.60 -4.24
N ASP A 118 -18.82 11.96 -3.60
CA ASP A 118 -19.86 12.75 -4.22
C ASP A 118 -19.46 14.23 -4.32
N TRP A 119 -19.18 14.67 -5.54
CA TRP A 119 -18.74 16.03 -5.85
C TRP A 119 -19.89 17.06 -5.91
N THR A 120 -21.16 16.62 -5.82
CA THR A 120 -22.29 17.54 -5.56
C THR A 120 -22.20 18.11 -4.14
N ASN A 121 -21.56 17.38 -3.23
CA ASN A 121 -21.15 17.84 -1.90
C ASN A 121 -19.60 17.83 -1.80
N PRO A 122 -18.91 18.87 -2.32
CA PRO A 122 -17.46 18.87 -2.44
C PRO A 122 -16.75 18.68 -1.09
N MET A 123 -17.35 19.12 0.02
CA MET A 123 -16.79 18.90 1.36
C MET A 123 -16.68 17.42 1.72
N ARG A 124 -17.63 16.59 1.28
CA ARG A 124 -17.58 15.13 1.49
C ARG A 124 -16.38 14.53 0.76
N ALA A 125 -16.24 14.80 -0.54
CA ALA A 125 -15.15 14.29 -1.34
C ALA A 125 -13.77 14.75 -0.83
N VAL A 126 -13.62 16.05 -0.53
CA VAL A 126 -12.37 16.61 0.03
C VAL A 126 -12.01 15.95 1.36
N THR A 127 -12.98 15.76 2.25
CA THR A 127 -12.76 15.09 3.55
C THR A 127 -12.32 13.64 3.35
N THR A 128 -12.91 12.93 2.39
CA THR A 128 -12.49 11.55 2.06
C THR A 128 -11.05 11.50 1.59
N PHE A 129 -10.61 12.39 0.69
CA PHE A 129 -9.23 12.40 0.23
C PHE A 129 -8.23 12.83 1.31
N ALA A 130 -8.60 13.78 2.18
CA ALA A 130 -7.80 14.09 3.37
C ALA A 130 -7.63 12.85 4.26
N GLY A 131 -8.71 12.12 4.52
CA GLY A 131 -8.68 10.86 5.27
C GLY A 131 -7.81 9.79 4.60
N VAL A 132 -7.90 9.62 3.27
CA VAL A 132 -7.04 8.71 2.50
C VAL A 132 -5.56 9.09 2.65
N PHE A 133 -5.20 10.36 2.53
CA PHE A 133 -3.80 10.78 2.73
C PHE A 133 -3.31 10.53 4.16
N ILE A 134 -4.16 10.76 5.16
CA ILE A 134 -3.87 10.40 6.55
C ILE A 134 -3.62 8.89 6.69
N LEU A 135 -4.45 8.04 6.07
CA LEU A 135 -4.26 6.59 6.08
C LEU A 135 -2.93 6.19 5.42
N TYR A 136 -2.53 6.83 4.31
CA TYR A 136 -1.22 6.60 3.69
C TYR A 136 -0.06 6.91 4.64
N ILE A 137 -0.17 7.98 5.44
CA ILE A 137 0.84 8.32 6.45
C ILE A 137 0.86 7.26 7.56
N ILE A 138 -0.30 6.90 8.10
CA ILE A 138 -0.45 5.89 9.16
C ILE A 138 0.14 4.55 8.71
N TYR A 139 -0.29 4.03 7.56
CA TYR A 139 0.22 2.78 7.03
C TYR A 139 1.67 2.87 6.63
N GLY A 140 2.12 3.99 6.08
CA GLY A 140 3.53 4.19 5.76
C GLY A 140 4.44 4.11 6.98
N ILE A 141 4.04 4.73 8.10
CA ILE A 141 4.75 4.63 9.38
C ILE A 141 4.67 3.20 9.92
N ALA A 142 3.49 2.59 9.93
CA ALA A 142 3.29 1.22 10.44
C ALA A 142 4.16 0.20 9.66
N LEU A 143 4.15 0.27 8.34
CA LEU A 143 4.97 -0.58 7.46
C LEU A 143 6.46 -0.32 7.64
N PHE A 144 6.87 0.94 7.86
CA PHE A 144 8.24 1.25 8.19
C PHE A 144 8.69 0.58 9.49
N LEU A 145 7.89 0.70 10.56
CA LEU A 145 8.16 0.05 11.84
C LEU A 145 8.19 -1.47 11.70
N LEU A 146 7.23 -2.04 10.98
CA LEU A 146 7.17 -3.48 10.71
C LEU A 146 8.39 -3.96 9.91
N SER A 147 8.89 -3.17 8.96
CA SER A 147 10.11 -3.49 8.21
C SER A 147 11.36 -3.51 9.09
N LYS A 148 11.42 -2.63 10.11
CA LYS A 148 12.50 -2.61 11.10
C LYS A 148 12.42 -3.83 12.00
N PHE A 149 11.22 -4.16 12.46
CA PHE A 149 10.97 -5.36 13.26
C PHE A 149 11.34 -6.65 12.51
N LYS A 150 10.87 -6.80 11.26
CA LYS A 150 11.25 -7.92 10.38
C LYS A 150 12.76 -8.07 10.26
N ARG A 151 13.48 -6.96 10.05
CA ARG A 151 14.94 -6.95 9.93
C ARG A 151 15.63 -7.30 11.25
N TYR A 152 15.08 -6.86 12.37
CA TYR A 152 15.57 -7.22 13.70
C TYR A 152 15.46 -8.73 13.92
N LEU A 153 14.28 -9.32 13.70
CA LEU A 153 14.06 -10.77 13.83
C LEU A 153 15.02 -11.57 12.94
N SER A 154 15.14 -11.18 11.66
CA SER A 154 16.04 -11.85 10.72
C SER A 154 17.49 -11.84 11.19
N ARG A 155 17.96 -10.71 11.76
CA ARG A 155 19.32 -10.62 12.31
C ARG A 155 19.51 -11.49 13.54
N THR A 156 18.53 -11.53 14.44
CA THR A 156 18.59 -12.35 15.65
C THR A 156 18.66 -13.84 15.30
N VAL A 157 17.81 -14.32 14.38
CA VAL A 157 17.83 -15.72 13.93
C VAL A 157 19.18 -16.04 13.27
N SER A 158 19.66 -15.20 12.36
CA SER A 158 20.97 -15.43 11.73
C SER A 158 22.15 -15.39 12.71
N ALA A 159 22.04 -14.67 13.83
CA ALA A 159 23.06 -14.67 14.87
C ALA A 159 23.04 -15.98 15.68
N MET A 160 21.86 -16.54 15.94
CA MET A 160 21.70 -17.85 16.59
C MET A 160 22.27 -18.99 15.73
N ASP A 161 22.11 -18.91 14.41
CA ASP A 161 22.62 -19.91 13.47
C ASP A 161 24.14 -19.75 13.17
N SER A 162 24.81 -18.78 13.78
CA SER A 162 26.24 -18.54 13.53
C SER A 162 27.10 -19.66 14.14
N PRO A 163 28.18 -20.12 13.46
CA PRO A 163 29.03 -21.22 13.94
C PRO A 163 29.62 -20.99 15.35
N HIS A 164 29.79 -19.74 15.76
CA HIS A 164 30.28 -19.37 17.09
C HIS A 164 29.26 -19.59 18.21
N ALA A 165 27.96 -19.59 17.91
CA ALA A 165 26.90 -19.89 18.86
C ALA A 165 26.66 -21.41 19.02
N ILE A 166 26.92 -22.19 17.97
CA ILE A 166 26.72 -23.64 17.95
C ILE A 166 27.92 -24.38 18.59
N GLY A 167 29.13 -23.83 18.53
CA GLY A 167 30.34 -24.42 19.14
C GLY A 167 30.49 -24.27 20.66
N LEU A 168 29.44 -23.80 21.36
CA LEU A 168 29.39 -23.62 22.82
C LEU A 168 28.41 -24.58 23.52
N ILE A 169 27.89 -25.58 22.79
CA ILE A 169 27.11 -26.70 23.30
C ILE A 169 27.93 -27.98 23.09
#